data_AF-A0A957C4E1-F1
#
_entry.id   AF-A0A957C4E1-F1
#
_cell.length_a   1.000
_cell.length_b   1.000
_cell.length_c   1.000
_cell.angle_alpha   90.00
_cell.angle_beta   90.00
_cell.angle_gamma   90.00
#
_symmetry.space_group_name_H-M   'P 1'
#
loop_
_entity.id
_entity.type
_entity.pdbx_description
1 polymer ?
#
loop_
_entity_poly.entity_id
_entity_poly.type
_entity_poly.pdbx_seq_one_letter_code
_entity_poly.pdbx_strand_id
1 'polypeptide(L)'
;GNQLALWLEHDNPAQIAVESVSVALLGDAAIDAEERTPTPVPAQQQPLQLFLQDLQALRASAQASGEVNCVAFNAQIEVLSLYSQWEATAPLSRNLLESSAILISRCQSASEEESVSFQDIITDFLDWEAILEETIQDVQGMLGE
;
A
#
# COMPACT_ATOMS: atom_id res chain seq x y z
N GLY A 1 13.44 9.56 -20.47
CA GLY A 1 12.35 8.58 -20.36
C GLY A 1 12.65 7.44 -21.30
N ASN A 2 12.79 6.22 -20.79
CA ASN A 2 13.09 5.06 -21.62
C ASN A 2 11.76 4.55 -22.20
N GLN A 3 11.60 4.65 -23.52
CA GLN A 3 10.48 4.04 -24.23
C GLN A 3 10.94 2.67 -24.72
N LEU A 4 10.29 1.62 -24.22
CA LEU A 4 10.45 0.26 -24.76
C LEU A 4 9.37 0.06 -25.83
N ALA A 5 9.78 -0.36 -27.02
CA ALA A 5 8.88 -0.82 -28.07
C ALA A 5 9.08 -2.33 -28.22
N LEU A 6 8.00 -3.10 -28.05
CA LEU A 6 8.00 -4.53 -28.35
C LEU A 6 7.56 -4.72 -29.80
N TRP A 7 8.39 -5.39 -30.60
CA TRP A 7 8.02 -5.85 -31.93
C TRP A 7 7.82 -7.35 -31.89
N LEU A 8 6.60 -7.79 -32.23
CA LEU A 8 6.22 -9.20 -32.31
C LEU A 8 6.15 -9.58 -33.80
N GLU A 9 6.92 -10.60 -34.18
CA GLU A 9 6.88 -11.17 -35.52
C GLU A 9 5.86 -12.32 -35.54
N HIS A 10 4.87 -12.27 -36.42
CA HIS A 10 3.86 -13.33 -36.56
C HIS A 10 3.39 -13.46 -38.01
N ASP A 11 3.15 -14.68 -38.45
CA ASP A 11 2.77 -14.98 -39.85
C ASP A 11 1.30 -14.63 -40.18
N ASN A 12 0.47 -14.36 -39.16
CA ASN A 12 -0.94 -14.01 -39.33
C ASN A 12 -1.38 -12.87 -38.37
N PRO A 13 -1.49 -11.61 -38.84
CA PRO A 13 -1.75 -10.45 -37.99
C PRO A 13 -3.10 -10.46 -37.27
N ALA A 14 -4.02 -11.37 -37.62
CA ALA A 14 -5.33 -11.51 -36.96
C ALA A 14 -5.32 -12.35 -35.67
N GLN A 15 -4.19 -12.96 -35.29
CA GLN A 15 -4.09 -13.80 -34.07
C GLN A 15 -3.51 -13.11 -32.85
N ILE A 16 -2.98 -11.90 -32.98
CA ILE A 16 -2.50 -11.13 -31.83
C ILE A 16 -3.71 -10.38 -31.24
N ALA A 17 -4.49 -11.06 -30.40
CA ALA A 17 -5.39 -10.37 -29.51
C ALA A 17 -4.55 -9.78 -28.37
N VAL A 18 -4.60 -8.46 -28.18
CA VAL A 18 -3.91 -7.77 -27.06
C VAL A 18 -4.29 -8.43 -25.72
N GLU A 19 -5.50 -8.97 -25.66
CA GLU A 19 -6.10 -9.73 -24.56
C GLU A 19 -5.33 -11.01 -24.18
N SER A 20 -4.52 -11.55 -25.10
CA SER A 20 -3.75 -12.79 -24.92
C SER A 20 -2.25 -12.56 -24.68
N VAL A 21 -1.83 -11.29 -24.57
CA VAL A 21 -0.45 -10.94 -24.27
C VAL A 21 -0.23 -11.06 -22.76
N SER A 22 0.39 -12.16 -22.34
CA SER A 22 0.94 -12.29 -20.99
C SER A 22 2.33 -11.63 -20.96
N VAL A 23 2.46 -10.55 -20.18
CA VAL A 23 3.75 -9.92 -19.91
C VAL A 23 4.26 -10.46 -18.58
N ALA A 24 5.27 -11.33 -18.64
CA ALA A 24 6.02 -11.75 -17.46
C ALA A 24 7.31 -10.94 -17.38
N LEU A 25 7.55 -10.31 -16.22
CA LEU A 25 8.87 -9.80 -15.87
C LEU A 25 9.75 -11.02 -15.52
N LEU A 26 11.02 -11.03 -15.96
CA LEU A 26 11.97 -12.10 -15.66
C LEU A 26 13.19 -11.56 -14.91
N GLY A 27 13.68 -12.32 -13.93
CA GLY A 27 14.89 -12.02 -13.13
C GLY A 27 14.59 -11.65 -11.68
N ASP A 28 15.62 -11.40 -10.88
CA ASP A 28 15.49 -11.13 -9.43
C ASP A 28 14.58 -9.93 -9.13
N ALA A 29 14.56 -8.92 -10.02
CA ALA A 29 13.65 -7.77 -9.92
C ALA A 29 12.17 -8.13 -10.20
N ALA A 30 11.92 -9.22 -10.92
CA ALA A 30 10.58 -9.75 -11.14
C ALA A 30 10.10 -10.55 -9.92
N ILE A 31 11.00 -11.27 -9.26
CA ILE A 31 10.73 -11.96 -7.98
C ILE A 31 10.44 -10.91 -6.91
N ASP A 32 11.26 -9.86 -6.81
CA ASP A 32 10.99 -8.72 -5.93
C ASP A 32 9.66 -8.04 -6.27
N ALA A 33 9.29 -7.94 -7.55
CA ALA A 33 8.00 -7.37 -7.96
C ALA A 33 6.82 -8.34 -7.73
N GLU A 34 7.04 -9.65 -7.73
CA GLU A 34 6.06 -10.70 -7.43
C GLU A 34 5.82 -10.80 -5.91
N GLU A 35 6.88 -10.65 -5.11
CA GLU A 35 6.82 -10.58 -3.65
C GLU A 35 6.27 -9.25 -3.14
N ARG A 36 6.41 -8.17 -3.93
CA ARG A 36 5.85 -6.84 -3.64
C ARG A 36 4.61 -6.51 -4.48
N THR A 37 4.06 -7.47 -5.23
CA THR A 37 2.86 -7.17 -6.02
C THR A 37 1.72 -6.94 -5.04
N PRO A 38 0.97 -5.85 -5.20
CA PRO A 38 -0.31 -5.73 -4.52
C PRO A 38 -1.13 -6.99 -4.81
N THR A 39 -1.65 -7.62 -3.77
CA THR A 39 -2.51 -8.80 -3.85
C THR A 39 -3.45 -8.64 -5.06
N PRO A 40 -3.43 -9.57 -6.05
CA PRO A 40 -4.23 -9.42 -7.26
C PRO A 40 -5.69 -9.23 -6.87
N VAL A 41 -6.19 -8.04 -7.18
CA VAL A 41 -7.56 -7.63 -6.89
C VAL A 41 -8.48 -8.62 -7.59
N PRO A 42 -9.27 -9.42 -6.87
CA PRO A 42 -10.36 -10.17 -7.48
C PRO A 42 -11.19 -9.15 -8.26
N ALA A 43 -11.54 -9.45 -9.52
CA ALA A 43 -12.20 -8.54 -10.46
C ALA A 43 -13.57 -7.96 -10.01
N GLN A 44 -13.94 -8.14 -8.74
CA GLN A 44 -15.15 -7.68 -8.08
C GLN A 44 -14.90 -6.88 -6.78
N GLN A 45 -13.66 -6.77 -6.28
CA GLN A 45 -13.40 -5.97 -5.08
C GLN A 45 -13.27 -4.50 -5.45
N GLN A 46 -14.13 -3.67 -4.85
CA GLN A 46 -14.10 -2.23 -5.07
C GLN A 46 -12.85 -1.63 -4.42
N PRO A 47 -12.16 -0.69 -5.08
CA PRO A 47 -11.01 0.04 -4.55
C PRO A 47 -11.08 0.44 -3.07
N LEU A 48 -12.24 0.93 -2.61
CA LEU A 48 -12.47 1.35 -1.23
C LEU A 48 -12.46 0.17 -0.24
N GLN A 49 -12.93 -1.01 -0.63
CA GLN A 49 -12.90 -2.20 0.25
C GLN A 49 -11.48 -2.69 0.48
N LEU A 50 -10.65 -2.67 -0.56
CA LEU A 50 -9.24 -3.03 -0.46
C LEU A 50 -8.48 -2.01 0.39
N PHE A 51 -8.72 -0.72 0.14
CA PHE A 51 -8.14 0.34 0.94
C PHE A 51 -8.49 0.18 2.43
N LEU A 52 -9.75 -0.12 2.75
CA LEU A 52 -10.18 -0.40 4.12
C LEU A 52 -9.44 -1.58 4.75
N GLN A 53 -9.23 -2.67 4.00
CA GLN A 53 -8.47 -3.82 4.50
C GLN A 53 -7.01 -3.44 4.80
N ASP A 54 -6.39 -2.65 3.93
CA ASP A 54 -5.01 -2.20 4.12
C ASP A 54 -4.85 -1.22 5.29
N LEU A 55 -5.85 -0.36 5.55
CA LEU A 55 -5.90 0.50 6.74
C LEU A 55 -6.01 -0.33 8.03
N GLN A 56 -6.83 -1.38 8.02
CA GLN A 56 -6.96 -2.29 9.17
C GLN A 56 -5.68 -3.07 9.43
N ALA A 57 -4.99 -3.50 8.38
CA ALA A 57 -3.69 -4.14 8.49
C ALA A 57 -2.61 -3.17 9.00
N LEU A 58 -2.61 -1.91 8.55
CA LEU A 58 -1.72 -0.87 9.11
C LEU A 58 -1.97 -0.69 10.60
N ARG A 59 -3.23 -0.60 11.03
CA ARG A 59 -3.56 -0.51 12.46
C ARG A 59 -3.03 -1.70 13.25
N ALA A 60 -3.11 -2.91 12.69
CA ALA A 60 -2.62 -4.13 13.33
C ALA A 60 -1.09 -4.18 13.50
N SER A 61 -0.33 -3.33 12.79
CA SER A 61 1.12 -3.19 13.00
C SER A 61 1.46 -2.46 14.30
N ALA A 62 0.49 -1.78 14.92
CA ALA A 62 0.66 -1.02 16.15
C ALA A 62 -0.11 -1.64 17.32
N GLN A 63 0.46 -1.54 18.52
CA GLN A 63 -0.14 -1.96 19.78
C GLN A 63 -0.50 -0.75 20.65
N ALA A 64 -1.51 -0.91 21.51
CA ALA A 64 -1.96 0.15 22.43
C ALA A 64 -0.88 0.63 23.43
N SER A 65 0.22 -0.13 23.58
CA SER A 65 1.40 0.26 24.38
C SER A 65 2.31 1.28 23.69
N GLY A 66 2.01 1.68 22.45
CA GLY A 66 2.88 2.51 21.62
C GLY A 66 4.04 1.72 20.99
N GLU A 67 3.92 0.40 20.89
CA GLU A 67 4.89 -0.42 20.16
C GLU A 67 4.40 -0.67 18.73
N VAL A 68 5.27 -0.47 17.76
CA VAL A 68 4.97 -0.65 16.33
C VAL A 68 5.93 -1.66 15.73
N ASN A 69 5.40 -2.68 15.06
CA ASN A 69 6.20 -3.57 14.21
C ASN A 69 6.58 -2.81 12.93
N CYS A 70 7.83 -2.34 12.86
CA CYS A 70 8.28 -1.45 11.80
C CYS A 70 8.37 -2.13 10.43
N VAL A 71 8.58 -3.45 10.38
CA VAL A 71 8.58 -4.22 9.12
C VAL A 71 7.17 -4.24 8.53
N ALA A 72 6.19 -4.66 9.33
CA ALA A 72 4.78 -4.72 8.90
C ALA A 72 4.21 -3.33 8.62
N PHE A 73 4.56 -2.34 9.44
CA PHE A 73 4.14 -0.95 9.27
C PHE A 73 4.62 -0.38 7.94
N ASN A 74 5.94 -0.44 7.66
CA ASN A 74 6.50 0.11 6.43
C ASN A 74 5.95 -0.60 5.18
N ALA A 75 5.77 -1.92 5.23
CA ALA A 75 5.15 -2.67 4.14
C ALA A 75 3.73 -2.16 3.84
N GLN A 76 2.90 -1.91 4.86
CA GLN A 76 1.56 -1.36 4.64
C GLN A 76 1.57 0.10 4.19
N ILE A 77 2.51 0.92 4.65
CA ILE A 77 2.68 2.29 4.13
C ILE A 77 2.99 2.27 2.63
N GLU A 78 3.85 1.36 2.16
CA GLU A 78 4.16 1.21 0.73
C GLU A 78 2.90 0.84 -0.08
N VAL A 79 2.12 -0.13 0.38
CA VAL A 79 0.85 -0.52 -0.26
C VAL A 79 -0.14 0.65 -0.28
N LEU A 80 -0.34 1.32 0.86
CA LEU A 80 -1.25 2.46 1.00
C LEU A 80 -0.88 3.65 0.11
N SER A 81 0.41 3.80 -0.23
CA SER A 81 0.87 4.83 -1.17
C SER A 81 0.34 4.65 -2.59
N LEU A 82 0.02 3.43 -3.00
CA LEU A 82 -0.50 3.14 -4.35
C LEU A 82 -1.93 3.66 -4.52
N TYR A 83 -2.72 3.71 -3.44
CA TYR A 83 -4.08 4.25 -3.43
C TYR A 83 -4.15 5.76 -3.66
N SER A 84 -3.02 6.47 -3.59
CA SER A 84 -2.92 7.89 -3.94
C SER A 84 -3.17 8.16 -5.43
N GLN A 85 -3.14 7.11 -6.25
CA GLN A 85 -3.37 7.14 -7.71
C GLN A 85 -4.86 6.97 -8.07
N TRP A 86 -5.71 6.56 -7.13
CA TRP A 86 -7.12 6.28 -7.38
C TRP A 86 -7.99 7.40 -6.83
N GLU A 87 -8.84 7.99 -7.68
CA GLU A 87 -9.60 9.21 -7.35
C GLU A 87 -10.41 9.09 -6.05
N ALA A 88 -11.05 7.94 -5.82
CA ALA A 88 -11.88 7.71 -4.64
C ALA A 88 -11.10 7.64 -3.31
N THR A 89 -9.81 7.26 -3.34
CA THR A 89 -9.00 7.05 -2.13
C THR A 89 -7.85 8.05 -2.00
N ALA A 90 -7.56 8.82 -3.06
CA ALA A 90 -6.37 9.66 -3.12
C ALA A 90 -6.28 10.71 -2.01
N PRO A 91 -7.36 11.44 -1.64
CA PRO A 91 -7.29 12.41 -0.54
C PRO A 91 -6.99 11.75 0.81
N LEU A 92 -7.66 10.62 1.08
CA LEU A 92 -7.53 9.87 2.33
C LEU A 92 -6.14 9.25 2.48
N SER A 93 -5.65 8.61 1.43
CA SER A 93 -4.30 8.02 1.38
C SER A 93 -3.22 9.08 1.63
N ARG A 94 -3.32 10.27 1.00
CA ARG A 94 -2.33 11.33 1.19
C ARG A 94 -2.31 11.87 2.62
N ASN A 95 -3.47 12.17 3.20
CA ASN A 95 -3.57 12.66 4.58
C ASN A 95 -2.97 11.66 5.58
N LEU A 96 -3.30 10.37 5.42
CA LEU A 96 -2.75 9.32 6.26
C LEU A 96 -1.22 9.22 6.15
N LEU A 97 -0.66 9.27 4.95
CA LEU A 97 0.78 9.19 4.74
C LEU A 97 1.51 10.40 5.34
N GLU A 98 0.93 11.59 5.23
CA GLU A 98 1.46 12.80 5.86
C GLU A 98 1.46 12.66 7.39
N SER A 99 0.36 12.19 7.99
CA SER A 99 0.29 11.94 9.44
C SER A 99 1.25 10.85 9.92
N SER A 100 1.61 9.91 9.03
CA SER A 100 2.51 8.79 9.34
C SER A 100 4.00 9.16 9.25
N ALA A 101 4.35 10.37 8.78
CA ALA A 101 5.73 10.74 8.46
C ALA A 101 6.72 10.57 9.62
N ILE A 102 6.31 10.93 10.84
CA ILE A 102 7.15 10.80 12.04
C ILE A 102 7.41 9.31 12.35
N LEU A 103 6.39 8.47 12.24
CA LEU A 103 6.49 7.03 12.49
C LEU A 103 7.35 6.34 11.43
N ILE A 104 7.14 6.67 10.16
CA ILE A 104 7.95 6.19 9.03
C ILE A 104 9.43 6.51 9.25
N SER A 105 9.75 7.77 9.56
CA SER A 105 11.13 8.22 9.79
C SER A 105 11.81 7.41 10.90
N ARG A 106 11.09 7.19 12.01
CA ARG A 106 11.62 6.44 13.15
C ARG A 106 11.81 4.96 12.83
N CYS A 107 10.83 4.33 12.18
CA CYS A 107 10.94 2.94 11.76
C CYS A 107 12.08 2.72 10.74
N GLN A 108 12.35 3.67 9.85
CA GLN A 108 13.48 3.59 8.91
C GLN A 108 14.84 3.74 9.62
N SER A 109 14.91 4.57 10.67
CA SER A 109 16.15 4.77 11.44
C SER A 109 16.54 3.57 12.30
N ALA A 110 15.59 2.71 12.62
CA ALA A 110 15.75 1.55 13.49
C ALA A 110 15.99 0.25 12.70
N SER A 111 16.64 0.32 11.52
CA SER A 111 16.70 -0.68 10.44
C SER A 111 17.00 -2.16 10.81
N GLU A 112 17.34 -2.46 12.06
CA GLU A 112 17.62 -3.80 12.59
C GLU A 112 16.55 -4.32 13.59
N GLU A 113 15.64 -3.46 14.07
CA GLU A 113 14.62 -3.80 15.05
C GLU A 113 13.27 -4.09 14.38
N GLU A 114 12.71 -5.27 14.65
CA GLU A 114 11.39 -5.66 14.14
C GLU A 114 10.26 -4.84 14.78
N SER A 115 10.43 -4.39 16.03
CA SER A 115 9.45 -3.59 16.76
C SER A 115 10.12 -2.44 17.50
N VAL A 116 9.58 -1.23 17.35
CA VAL A 116 10.10 0.00 17.96
C VAL A 116 9.07 0.58 18.91
N SER A 117 9.55 1.07 20.06
CA SER A 117 8.73 1.80 21.02
C SER A 117 8.64 3.30 20.65
N PHE A 118 7.43 3.82 20.69
CA PHE A 118 7.05 5.21 20.47
C PHE A 118 6.65 5.93 21.76
N GLN A 119 6.93 5.35 22.94
CA GLN A 119 6.50 5.92 24.24
C GLN A 119 7.06 7.32 24.53
N ASP A 120 8.25 7.65 24.04
CA ASP A 120 8.85 8.98 24.14
C ASP A 120 8.23 10.02 23.18
N ILE A 121 7.49 9.56 22.17
CA ILE A 121 6.70 10.38 21.25
C ILE A 121 5.22 9.95 21.26
N ILE A 122 4.71 9.58 22.44
CA ILE A 122 3.39 8.95 22.58
C ILE A 122 2.25 9.85 22.11
N THR A 123 2.38 11.18 22.21
CA THR A 123 1.38 12.11 21.69
C THR A 123 1.27 12.01 20.17
N ASP A 124 2.39 12.03 19.46
CA ASP A 124 2.40 11.88 17.98
C ASP A 124 1.84 10.52 17.55
N PHE A 125 2.14 9.47 18.33
CA PHE A 125 1.57 8.14 18.11
C PHE A 125 0.04 8.11 18.28
N LEU A 126 -0.48 8.71 19.36
CA LEU A 126 -1.93 8.76 19.60
C LEU A 126 -2.66 9.63 18.58
N ASP A 127 -2.06 10.74 18.16
CA ASP A 127 -2.60 11.60 17.10
C ASP A 127 -2.67 10.84 15.77
N TRP A 128 -1.62 10.08 15.43
CA TRP A 128 -1.63 9.19 14.26
C TRP A 128 -2.72 8.11 14.36
N GLU A 129 -2.88 7.46 15.52
CA GLU A 129 -3.91 6.44 15.73
C GLU A 129 -5.32 7.02 15.56
N ALA A 130 -5.55 8.25 16.03
CA ALA A 130 -6.82 8.94 15.86
C ALA A 130 -7.12 9.24 14.38
N ILE A 131 -6.13 9.73 13.62
CA ILE A 131 -6.29 9.99 12.17
C ILE A 131 -6.55 8.70 11.40
N LEU A 132 -5.87 7.61 11.76
CA LEU A 132 -6.11 6.29 11.15
C LEU A 132 -7.54 5.80 11.42
N GLU A 133 -8.02 5.93 12.64
CA GLU A 133 -9.39 5.56 13.01
C GLU A 133 -10.43 6.42 12.26
N GLU A 134 -10.23 7.74 12.18
CA GLU A 134 -11.11 8.64 11.41
C GLU A 134 -11.13 8.23 9.93
N THR A 135 -9.96 7.95 9.34
CA THR A 135 -9.86 7.50 7.94
C THR A 135 -10.60 6.18 7.71
N ILE A 136 -10.51 5.24 8.65
CA ILE A 136 -11.25 3.97 8.59
C ILE A 136 -12.77 4.23 8.62
N GLN A 137 -13.24 5.12 9.48
CA GLN A 137 -14.65 5.46 9.61
C GLN A 137 -15.19 6.15 8.35
N ASP A 138 -14.42 7.06 7.76
CA ASP A 138 -14.77 7.73 6.50
C ASP A 138 -14.96 6.72 5.37
N VAL A 139 -14.00 5.79 5.19
CA VAL A 139 -14.08 4.76 4.15
C VAL A 139 -15.28 3.83 4.38
N GLN A 140 -15.56 3.46 5.65
CA GLN A 140 -16.76 2.69 5.98
C GLN A 140 -18.05 3.44 5.65
N GLY A 141 -18.10 4.74 5.90
CA GLY A 141 -19.22 5.60 5.50
C GLY A 141 -19.43 5.59 3.99
N MET A 142 -18.36 5.78 3.21
CA MET A 142 -18.41 5.76 1.74
C MET A 142 -18.83 4.40 1.15
N LEU A 143 -18.60 3.29 1.86
CA LEU A 143 -19.04 1.95 1.44
C LEU A 143 -20.50 1.64 1.80
N GLY A 144 -21.09 2.41 2.73
CA GLY A 144 -22.47 2.24 3.19
C GLY A 144 -23.51 3.09 2.45
N GLU A 145 -23.06 4.03 1.61
CA GLU A 145 -23.86 4.90 0.73
C GLU A 145 -24.07 4.29 -0.67
#